data_AF-A0A8I0GS48-F1
#
_entry.id   AF-A0A8I0GS48-F1
#
_cell.length_a   1.000
_cell.length_b   1.000
_cell.length_c   1.000
_cell.angle_alpha   90.00
_cell.angle_beta   90.00
_cell.angle_gamma   90.00
#
_symmetry.space_group_name_H-M   'P 1'
#
loop_
_entity.id
_entity.type
_entity.pdbx_description
1 polymer ?
#
loop_
_entity_poly.entity_id
_entity_poly.type
_entity_poly.pdbx_seq_one_letter_code
_entity_poly.pdbx_strand_id
1 'polypeptide(L)'
;MATIAPPQPAATAFPKADAIRALVDELLQVARAEAQVRGIALPPENPKIIQAPVPLDSLSVVDTLCAVEQVLDIELRDSIVRTGGYNSIEKAIDDLLPKIERVWVKKKGSKP
;
A
#
# COMPACT_ATOMS: atom_id res chain seq x y z
N MET A 1 -34.63 10.75 6.93
CA MET A 1 -33.45 10.12 6.27
C MET A 1 -32.28 11.08 6.47
N ALA A 2 -31.37 10.76 7.40
CA ALA A 2 -30.27 11.66 7.74
C ALA A 2 -29.22 11.61 6.62
N THR A 3 -28.95 12.78 6.04
CA THR A 3 -27.83 13.01 5.13
C THR A 3 -26.53 12.80 5.91
N ILE A 4 -25.77 11.78 5.54
CA ILE A 4 -24.40 11.57 6.04
C ILE A 4 -23.51 12.54 5.29
N ALA A 5 -23.19 13.66 5.96
CA ALA A 5 -22.15 14.57 5.51
C ALA A 5 -20.83 13.80 5.30
N PRO A 6 -20.10 14.02 4.20
CA PRO A 6 -18.74 13.49 4.09
C PRO A 6 -17.90 14.06 5.23
N PRO A 7 -17.10 13.23 5.92
CA PRO A 7 -16.24 13.71 7.00
C PRO A 7 -15.31 14.80 6.45
N GLN A 8 -15.38 15.96 7.11
CA GLN A 8 -14.56 17.13 6.83
C GLN A 8 -13.07 16.73 6.82
N PRO A 9 -12.24 17.22 5.88
CA PRO A 9 -10.81 16.98 5.87
C PRO A 9 -10.18 17.71 7.06
N ALA A 10 -10.19 17.06 8.22
CA ALA A 10 -9.44 17.47 9.39
C ALA A 10 -7.97 17.54 8.99
N ALA A 11 -7.36 18.71 9.19
CA ALA A 11 -5.93 19.04 9.10
C ALA A 11 -5.09 18.03 8.30
N THR A 12 -4.61 18.42 7.11
CA THR A 12 -3.68 17.68 6.25
C THR A 12 -2.44 17.20 7.02
N ALA A 13 -2.60 16.12 7.77
CA ALA A 13 -1.59 15.29 8.39
C ALA A 13 -1.69 13.95 7.67
N PHE A 14 -0.55 13.35 7.38
CA PHE A 14 -0.47 12.14 6.59
C PHE A 14 -1.36 11.07 7.22
N PRO A 15 -2.42 10.56 6.54
CA PRO A 15 -3.28 9.53 7.09
C PRO A 15 -2.53 8.19 7.02
N LYS A 16 -1.49 8.06 7.85
CA LYS A 16 -0.63 6.87 7.94
C LYS A 16 -1.48 5.62 8.11
N ALA A 17 -2.48 5.67 9.00
CA ALA A 17 -3.33 4.55 9.31
C ALA A 17 -4.13 4.05 8.09
N ASP A 18 -4.79 4.95 7.36
CA ASP A 18 -5.57 4.60 6.17
C ASP A 18 -4.68 4.14 5.02
N ALA A 19 -3.55 4.82 4.78
CA ALA A 19 -2.59 4.44 3.75
C ALA A 19 -1.95 3.08 4.01
N ILE A 20 -1.53 2.81 5.25
CA ILE A 20 -1.00 1.51 5.66
C ILE A 20 -2.08 0.44 5.50
N ARG A 21 -3.31 0.73 5.95
CA ARG A 21 -4.40 -0.23 5.86
C ARG A 21 -4.72 -0.58 4.41
N ALA A 22 -4.86 0.42 3.54
CA ALA A 22 -5.09 0.22 2.11
C ALA A 22 -3.93 -0.55 1.46
N LEU A 23 -2.69 -0.13 1.72
CA LEU A 23 -1.50 -0.81 1.19
C LEU A 23 -1.42 -2.27 1.63
N VAL A 24 -1.67 -2.55 2.91
CA VAL A 24 -1.66 -3.92 3.47
C VAL A 24 -2.77 -4.78 2.86
N ASP A 25 -3.98 -4.23 2.73
CA ASP A 25 -5.13 -4.97 2.18
C ASP A 25 -4.88 -5.34 0.71
N GLU A 26 -4.42 -4.39 -0.09
CA GLU A 26 -4.09 -4.59 -1.50
C GLU A 26 -2.91 -5.56 -1.67
N LEU A 27 -1.83 -5.40 -0.90
CA LEU A 27 -0.70 -6.32 -0.95
C LEU A 27 -1.08 -7.74 -0.49
N LEU A 28 -2.01 -7.87 0.45
CA LEU A 28 -2.56 -9.18 0.85
C LEU A 28 -3.37 -9.81 -0.29
N GLN A 29 -4.20 -9.03 -0.99
CA GLN A 29 -4.96 -9.52 -2.15
C GLN A 29 -4.00 -9.99 -3.26
N VAL A 30 -3.01 -9.16 -3.59
CA VAL A 30 -1.98 -9.49 -4.59
C VAL A 30 -1.20 -10.73 -4.18
N ALA A 31 -0.74 -10.82 -2.93
CA ALA A 31 0.00 -11.98 -2.45
C ALA A 31 -0.83 -13.26 -2.51
N ARG A 32 -2.13 -13.19 -2.18
CA ARG A 32 -3.06 -14.32 -2.29
C ARG A 32 -3.24 -14.75 -3.74
N ALA A 33 -3.40 -13.80 -4.65
CA ALA A 33 -3.49 -14.07 -6.09
C ALA A 33 -2.19 -14.72 -6.62
N GLU A 34 -1.02 -14.12 -6.33
CA GLU A 34 0.29 -14.66 -6.74
C GLU A 34 0.54 -16.04 -6.16
N ALA A 35 0.23 -16.25 -4.88
CA ALA A 35 0.38 -17.55 -4.25
C ALA A 35 -0.55 -18.60 -4.87
N GLN A 36 -1.79 -18.25 -5.18
CA GLN A 36 -2.72 -19.15 -5.86
C GLN A 36 -2.22 -19.51 -7.26
N VAL A 37 -1.72 -18.53 -8.02
CA VAL A 37 -1.15 -18.74 -9.37
C VAL A 37 0.09 -19.63 -9.31
N ARG A 38 0.95 -19.43 -8.31
CA ARG A 38 2.22 -20.16 -8.13
C ARG A 38 2.07 -21.49 -7.37
N GLY A 39 0.88 -21.79 -6.83
CA GLY A 39 0.64 -22.96 -6.00
C GLY A 39 1.29 -22.91 -4.61
N ILE A 40 1.56 -21.71 -4.09
CA ILE A 40 2.11 -21.50 -2.74
C ILE A 40 0.96 -21.60 -1.73
N ALA A 41 1.07 -22.51 -0.76
CA ALA A 41 0.10 -22.65 0.31
C ALA A 41 0.24 -21.47 1.30
N LEU A 42 -0.63 -20.47 1.18
CA LEU A 42 -0.70 -19.39 2.15
C LEU A 42 -1.54 -19.80 3.37
N PRO A 43 -1.07 -19.52 4.59
CA PRO A 43 -1.90 -19.67 5.78
C PRO A 43 -3.09 -18.70 5.72
N PRO A 44 -4.27 -19.07 6.25
CA PRO A 44 -5.45 -18.20 6.25
C PRO A 44 -5.32 -16.99 7.19
N GLU A 45 -4.32 -16.98 8.07
CA GLU A 45 -4.07 -15.92 9.04
C GLU A 45 -3.28 -14.77 8.40
N ASN A 46 -3.91 -13.59 8.26
CA ASN A 46 -3.29 -12.37 7.76
C ASN A 46 -1.86 -12.07 8.31
N PRO A 47 -1.59 -12.13 9.64
CA PRO A 47 -0.24 -11.84 10.14
C PRO A 47 0.81 -12.86 9.69
N LYS A 48 0.40 -14.09 9.36
CA LYS A 48 1.31 -15.11 8.82
C LYS A 48 1.53 -14.94 7.32
N ILE A 49 0.55 -14.42 6.58
CA ILE A 49 0.71 -14.09 5.15
C ILE A 49 1.72 -12.94 4.98
N ILE A 50 1.69 -11.95 5.88
CA ILE A 50 2.62 -10.80 5.82
C ILE A 50 4.08 -11.25 5.91
N GLN A 51 4.34 -12.25 6.76
CA GLN A 51 5.65 -12.88 6.97
C GLN A 51 5.93 -14.02 5.98
N ALA A 52 4.96 -14.40 5.15
CA ALA A 52 5.15 -15.46 4.19
C ALA A 52 6.11 -14.99 3.08
N PRO A 53 7.02 -15.86 2.59
CA PRO A 53 7.90 -15.58 1.47
C PRO A 53 7.10 -15.66 0.15
N VAL A 54 6.15 -14.75 -0.04
CA VAL A 54 5.41 -14.61 -1.29
C VAL A 54 6.13 -13.61 -2.19
N PRO A 55 6.62 -14.03 -3.35
CA PRO A 55 7.16 -13.10 -4.33
C PRO A 55 6.02 -12.21 -4.85
N LEU A 56 6.19 -10.91 -4.67
CA LEU A 56 5.34 -9.86 -5.21
C LEU A 56 6.01 -9.30 -6.46
N ASP A 57 5.32 -9.35 -7.59
CA ASP A 57 5.82 -8.75 -8.81
C ASP A 57 5.82 -7.21 -8.71
N SER A 58 6.79 -6.57 -9.35
CA SER A 58 6.87 -5.10 -9.40
C SER A 58 5.61 -4.47 -9.99
N LEU A 59 4.98 -5.11 -10.98
CA LEU A 59 3.76 -4.60 -11.60
C LEU A 59 2.60 -4.62 -10.61
N SER A 60 2.42 -5.72 -9.90
CA SER A 60 1.34 -5.84 -8.90
C SER A 60 1.54 -4.85 -7.76
N VAL A 61 2.79 -4.57 -7.38
CA VAL A 61 3.09 -3.55 -6.38
C VAL A 61 2.76 -2.15 -6.90
N VAL A 62 3.11 -1.82 -8.14
CA VAL A 62 2.71 -0.54 -8.77
C VAL A 62 1.18 -0.40 -8.80
N ASP A 63 0.44 -1.48 -9.05
CA ASP A 63 -1.02 -1.48 -8.97
C ASP A 63 -1.53 -1.14 -7.56
N THR A 64 -0.95 -1.76 -6.53
CA THR A 64 -1.28 -1.41 -5.13
C THR A 64 -0.95 0.05 -4.78
N LEU A 65 0.10 0.62 -5.38
CA LEU A 65 0.41 2.04 -5.22
C LEU A 65 -0.70 2.91 -5.79
N CYS A 66 -1.25 2.57 -6.95
CA CYS A 66 -2.34 3.32 -7.58
C CYS A 66 -3.57 3.41 -6.67
N ALA A 67 -3.90 2.34 -5.95
CA ALA A 67 -4.96 2.35 -4.94
C ALA A 67 -4.62 3.30 -3.76
N VAL A 68 -3.38 3.30 -3.28
CA VAL A 68 -2.92 4.19 -2.21
C VAL A 68 -2.86 5.66 -2.66
N GLU A 69 -2.52 5.93 -3.92
CA GLU A 69 -2.56 7.27 -4.54
C GLU A 69 -3.97 7.86 -4.49
N GLN A 70 -5.00 7.04 -4.76
CA GLN A 70 -6.40 7.48 -4.67
C GLN A 70 -6.82 7.82 -3.23
N VAL A 71 -6.32 7.08 -2.23
CA VAL A 71 -6.57 7.36 -0.81
C VAL A 71 -5.87 8.64 -0.36
N LEU A 72 -4.63 8.84 -0.83
CA LEU A 72 -3.79 9.95 -0.42
C LEU A 72 -3.98 11.23 -1.25
N ASP A 73 -4.65 11.13 -2.39
CA ASP A 73 -4.84 12.21 -3.37
C ASP A 73 -3.48 12.84 -3.75
N ILE A 74 -2.48 12.00 -4.01
CA ILE A 74 -1.14 12.38 -4.48
C ILE A 74 -0.68 11.43 -5.58
N GLU A 75 0.22 11.92 -6.43
CA GLU A 75 0.92 11.09 -7.41
C GLU A 75 2.21 10.51 -6.80
N LEU A 76 2.26 9.19 -6.65
CA LEU A 76 3.40 8.39 -6.25
C LEU A 76 4.11 7.91 -7.52
N ARG A 77 5.42 8.19 -7.63
CA ARG A 77 6.20 7.70 -8.77
C ARG A 77 6.41 6.20 -8.70
N ASP A 78 6.28 5.51 -9.81
CA ASP A 78 6.67 4.11 -10.01
C ASP A 78 8.11 3.84 -9.54
N SER A 79 9.00 4.84 -9.65
CA SER A 79 10.38 4.78 -9.18
C SER A 79 10.54 4.53 -7.68
N ILE A 80 9.48 4.61 -6.87
CA ILE A 80 9.55 4.20 -5.45
C ILE A 80 9.51 2.68 -5.30
N VAL A 81 8.93 1.96 -6.26
CA VAL A 81 8.84 0.51 -6.28
C VAL A 81 10.19 -0.09 -6.68
N ARG A 82 10.62 -1.12 -5.95
CA ARG A 82 11.88 -1.80 -6.25
C ARG A 82 11.75 -2.60 -7.55
N THR A 83 12.67 -2.38 -8.50
CA THR A 83 12.81 -3.19 -9.71
C THR A 83 13.05 -4.66 -9.35
N GLY A 84 12.23 -5.56 -9.89
CA GLY A 84 12.26 -6.99 -9.55
C GLY A 84 11.36 -7.40 -8.38
N GLY A 85 10.58 -6.47 -7.83
CA GLY A 85 9.55 -6.76 -6.84
C GLY A 85 10.08 -6.99 -5.42
N TYR A 86 9.26 -7.65 -4.61
CA TYR A 86 9.55 -7.94 -3.20
C TYR A 86 9.38 -9.42 -2.91
N ASN A 87 10.17 -9.96 -1.98
CA ASN A 87 10.07 -11.38 -1.59
C ASN A 87 8.99 -11.64 -0.54
N SER A 88 8.46 -10.59 0.10
CA SER A 88 7.45 -10.66 1.15
C SER A 88 6.68 -9.34 1.23
N ILE A 89 5.45 -9.40 1.72
CA ILE A 89 4.61 -8.23 1.99
C ILE A 89 5.27 -7.31 3.03
N GLU A 90 5.85 -7.88 4.10
CA GLU A 90 6.55 -7.10 5.12
C GLU A 90 7.66 -6.23 4.51
N LYS A 91 8.47 -6.80 3.60
CA LYS A 91 9.53 -6.07 2.89
C LYS A 91 8.98 -4.99 1.97
N ALA A 92 7.83 -5.23 1.34
CA ALA A 92 7.17 -4.22 0.52
C ALA A 92 6.70 -3.05 1.40
N ILE A 93 6.05 -3.32 2.53
CA ILE A 93 5.58 -2.27 3.44
C ILE A 93 6.76 -1.48 4.02
N ASP A 94 7.80 -2.16 4.51
CA ASP A 94 8.97 -1.53 5.13
C ASP A 94 9.72 -0.59 4.16
N ASP A 95 9.73 -0.91 2.86
CA ASP A 95 10.37 -0.09 1.82
C ASP A 95 9.44 0.99 1.25
N LEU A 96 8.16 0.67 0.99
CA LEU A 96 7.20 1.59 0.36
C LEU A 96 6.69 2.64 1.34
N LEU A 97 6.36 2.26 2.57
CA LEU A 97 5.74 3.15 3.55
C LEU A 97 6.57 4.43 3.82
N PRO A 98 7.89 4.35 4.12
CA PRO A 98 8.69 5.55 4.32
C PRO A 98 8.85 6.39 3.04
N LYS A 99 8.80 5.77 1.85
CA LYS A 99 8.87 6.49 0.57
C LYS A 99 7.59 7.26 0.29
N ILE A 100 6.44 6.61 0.49
CA ILE A 100 5.10 7.21 0.36
C ILE A 100 4.98 8.39 1.31
N GLU A 101 5.38 8.21 2.58
CA GLU A 101 5.38 9.27 3.58
C GLU A 101 6.21 10.49 3.13
N ARG A 102 7.44 10.27 2.65
CA ARG A 102 8.28 11.37 2.14
C ARG A 102 7.64 12.10 0.96
N VAL A 103 7.06 11.38 0.00
CA VAL A 103 6.40 12.00 -1.16
C VAL A 103 5.18 12.78 -0.71
N TRP A 104 4.37 12.23 0.18
CA TRP A 104 3.20 12.90 0.73
C TRP A 104 3.58 14.17 1.49
N VAL A 105 4.57 14.11 2.38
CA VAL A 105 5.07 15.29 3.10
C VAL A 105 5.63 16.33 2.12
N LYS A 106 6.32 15.92 1.06
CA LYS A 106 6.82 16.83 0.04
C LYS A 106 5.69 17.48 -0.78
N LYS A 107 4.62 16.76 -1.10
CA LYS A 107 3.48 17.22 -1.93
C LYS A 107 2.44 18.01 -1.14
N LYS A 108 1.97 17.47 -0.01
CA LYS A 108 0.90 18.05 0.84
C LYS A 108 1.44 18.81 2.04
N GLY A 109 2.64 18.47 2.54
CA GLY A 109 3.33 19.20 3.61
C GLY A 109 4.14 20.41 3.13
N SER A 110 4.36 20.57 1.81
CA SER A 110 4.73 21.86 1.22
C SER A 110 3.47 22.68 0.94
N LYS A 111 2.86 23.22 1.99
CA LYS A 111 1.95 24.36 1.83
C LYS A 111 2.72 25.62 2.27
N PRO A 112 2.98 26.58 1.38
CA PRO A 112 3.50 27.89 1.78
C PRO A 112 2.51 28.63 2.69
#